data_AF-A0A2T0K385-F1
#
_entry.id   AF-A0A2T0K385-F1
#
_cell.length_a   1.000
_cell.length_b   1.000
_cell.length_c   1.000
_cell.angle_alpha   90.00
_cell.angle_beta   90.00
_cell.angle_gamma   90.00
#
_symmetry.space_group_name_H-M   'P 1'
#
loop_
_entity.id
_entity.type
_entity.pdbx_description
1 polymer ?
#
loop_
_entity_poly.entity_id
_entity_poly.type
_entity_poly.pdbx_seq_one_letter_code
_entity_poly.pdbx_strand_id
1 'polypeptide(L)'
;MPLELNPDIRTATALDFADNFGDEISTAHLLAGLITAAPAVARIADAYDLTPTVAAHVVRRLDDHWDGPDGTAPAEPGPVLPKSLALTGGAAAALRQAALLAGERECRPEMLFAAILEDDQARASATLRTCGIDPGPARRAAGDGRTPPRRDPVDEDLRPVRDRMIGRERFRGAGLRAFLFQKIFPAPFPYAITPTLWARLESEQIARQRGGARRSEDVLIAMLATYRVASFYPHLTVDVADQYDGSRGLAEAGLDHRILTQTAARLDLGTDAVDVKTLMSRDDWPQTTGGLLARLTAHDDTRSARLLRELGVR
;
A
#
# COMPACT_ATOMS: atom_id res chain seq x y z
N MET A 1 -4.42 2.10 44.81
CA MET A 1 -4.21 1.02 43.83
C MET A 1 -3.45 1.60 42.65
N PRO A 2 -2.45 0.90 42.09
CA PRO A 2 -1.85 1.33 40.83
C PRO A 2 -2.92 1.36 39.73
N LEU A 3 -2.91 2.38 38.88
CA LEU A 3 -3.79 2.44 37.72
C LEU A 3 -3.34 1.33 36.75
N GLU A 4 -4.27 0.50 36.27
CA GLU A 4 -3.97 -0.55 35.28
C GLU A 4 -4.53 -0.13 33.92
N LEU A 5 -3.83 -0.49 32.83
CA LEU A 5 -4.37 -0.30 31.49
C LEU A 5 -5.62 -1.18 31.33
N ASN A 6 -6.76 -0.55 31.07
CA ASN A 6 -8.02 -1.23 30.76
C ASN A 6 -8.36 -1.02 29.27
N PRO A 7 -7.81 -1.83 28.34
CA PRO A 7 -8.05 -1.65 26.92
C PRO A 7 -9.45 -2.12 26.54
N ASP A 8 -10.12 -1.39 25.64
CA ASP A 8 -11.32 -1.94 25.00
C ASP A 8 -10.93 -3.14 24.09
N ILE A 9 -11.93 -3.90 23.63
CA ILE A 9 -11.70 -5.09 22.79
C ILE A 9 -10.90 -4.77 21.52
N ARG A 10 -11.04 -3.56 20.97
CA ARG A 10 -10.38 -3.14 19.73
C ARG A 10 -8.92 -2.77 19.97
N THR A 11 -8.63 -2.14 21.08
CA THR A 11 -7.28 -1.81 21.55
C THR A 11 -6.54 -3.10 21.91
N ALA A 12 -7.20 -4.05 22.58
CA ALA A 12 -6.62 -5.38 22.81
C ALA A 12 -6.28 -6.10 21.50
N THR A 13 -7.22 -6.14 20.54
CA THR A 13 -6.99 -6.74 19.22
C THR A 13 -5.85 -6.03 18.45
N ALA A 14 -5.72 -4.71 18.59
CA ALA A 14 -4.63 -3.95 17.98
C ALA A 14 -3.27 -4.33 18.59
N LEU A 15 -3.20 -4.57 19.89
CA LEU A 15 -1.99 -5.01 20.59
C LEU A 15 -1.60 -6.42 20.15
N ASP A 16 -2.55 -7.35 20.06
CA ASP A 16 -2.30 -8.70 19.54
C ASP A 16 -1.77 -8.66 18.10
N PHE A 17 -2.29 -7.76 17.26
CA PHE A 17 -1.77 -7.58 15.91
C PHE A 17 -0.34 -7.01 15.91
N ALA A 18 -0.06 -6.04 16.78
CA ALA A 18 1.26 -5.43 16.89
C ALA A 18 2.34 -6.45 17.34
N ASP A 19 1.96 -7.38 18.21
CA ASP A 19 2.83 -8.48 18.69
C ASP A 19 3.27 -9.44 17.56
N ASN A 20 2.51 -9.50 16.45
CA ASN A 20 2.86 -10.34 15.30
C ASN A 20 3.97 -9.75 14.39
N PHE A 21 4.48 -8.54 14.67
CA PHE A 21 5.53 -7.93 13.84
C PHE A 21 6.94 -8.39 14.22
N GLY A 22 7.22 -8.74 15.48
CA GLY A 22 8.54 -9.15 15.91
C GLY A 22 8.68 -9.22 17.43
N ASP A 23 9.93 -9.43 17.88
CA ASP A 23 10.25 -9.67 19.29
C ASP A 23 10.07 -8.42 20.20
N GLU A 24 9.99 -7.22 19.62
CA GLU A 24 9.75 -5.97 20.33
C GLU A 24 8.71 -5.08 19.60
N ILE A 25 7.75 -4.55 20.35
CA ILE A 25 6.63 -3.74 19.87
C ILE A 25 7.00 -2.25 19.96
N SER A 26 7.08 -1.61 18.80
CA SER A 26 7.30 -0.17 18.64
C SER A 26 5.98 0.59 18.45
N THR A 27 6.02 1.92 18.53
CA THR A 27 4.88 2.77 18.19
C THR A 27 4.39 2.56 16.75
N ALA A 28 5.29 2.19 15.82
CA ALA A 28 4.93 1.83 14.44
C ALA A 28 4.14 0.51 14.37
N HIS A 29 4.47 -0.49 15.19
CA HIS A 29 3.69 -1.73 15.31
C HIS A 29 2.28 -1.43 15.87
N LEU A 30 2.19 -0.57 16.89
CA LEU A 30 0.92 -0.11 17.44
C LEU A 30 0.08 0.63 16.39
N LEU A 31 0.70 1.50 15.58
CA LEU A 31 0.04 2.19 14.47
C LEU A 31 -0.59 1.20 13.49
N ALA A 32 0.19 0.21 13.02
CA ALA A 32 -0.30 -0.82 12.09
C ALA A 32 -1.42 -1.68 12.71
N GLY A 33 -1.29 -2.03 13.99
CA GLY A 33 -2.32 -2.73 14.76
C GLY A 33 -3.62 -1.95 14.86
N LEU A 34 -3.56 -0.66 15.20
CA LEU A 34 -4.73 0.19 15.31
C LEU A 34 -5.45 0.38 13.98
N ILE A 35 -4.71 0.63 12.90
CA ILE A 35 -5.29 0.77 11.55
C ILE A 35 -5.99 -0.51 11.11
N THR A 36 -5.47 -1.67 11.52
CA THR A 36 -6.05 -2.97 11.15
C THR A 36 -7.26 -3.34 12.01
N ALA A 37 -7.18 -3.13 13.32
CA ALA A 37 -8.16 -3.65 14.27
C ALA A 37 -9.29 -2.67 14.62
N ALA A 38 -9.05 -1.35 14.50
CA ALA A 38 -9.96 -0.31 14.98
C ALA A 38 -10.59 0.50 13.83
N PRO A 39 -11.90 0.30 13.53
CA PRO A 39 -12.56 0.99 12.41
C PRO A 39 -12.52 2.53 12.47
N ALA A 40 -12.51 3.11 13.66
CA ALA A 40 -12.43 4.56 13.82
C ALA A 40 -11.06 5.12 13.39
N VAL A 41 -9.97 4.46 13.81
CA VAL A 41 -8.62 4.79 13.39
C VAL A 41 -8.44 4.51 11.89
N ALA A 42 -8.94 3.38 11.41
CA ALA A 42 -8.91 3.03 9.99
C ALA A 42 -9.55 4.12 9.11
N ARG A 43 -10.67 4.72 9.52
CA ARG A 43 -11.29 5.84 8.78
C ARG A 43 -10.42 7.10 8.75
N ILE A 44 -9.73 7.42 9.83
CA ILE A 44 -8.81 8.57 9.88
C ILE A 44 -7.62 8.32 8.94
N ALA A 45 -7.02 7.13 9.02
CA ALA A 45 -5.88 6.73 8.20
C ALA A 45 -6.26 6.65 6.70
N ASP A 46 -7.47 6.17 6.39
CA ASP A 46 -7.98 6.07 5.02
C ASP A 46 -8.10 7.41 4.29
N ALA A 47 -8.32 8.51 5.02
CA ALA A 47 -8.34 9.86 4.45
C ALA A 47 -6.99 10.26 3.82
N TYR A 48 -5.92 9.56 4.17
CA TYR A 48 -4.55 9.74 3.69
C TYR A 48 -4.03 8.55 2.87
N ASP A 49 -4.90 7.64 2.42
CA ASP A 49 -4.54 6.39 1.75
C ASP A 49 -3.64 5.43 2.55
N LEU A 50 -3.54 5.63 3.88
CA LEU A 50 -2.82 4.74 4.77
C LEU A 50 -3.71 3.56 5.19
N THR A 51 -3.80 2.56 4.32
CA THR A 51 -4.54 1.32 4.58
C THR A 51 -3.73 0.35 5.46
N PRO A 52 -4.34 -0.73 5.98
CA PRO A 52 -3.58 -1.80 6.64
C PRO A 52 -2.43 -2.36 5.79
N THR A 53 -2.63 -2.46 4.47
CA THR A 53 -1.60 -2.91 3.52
C THR A 53 -0.40 -1.96 3.47
N VAL A 54 -0.68 -0.67 3.33
CA VAL A 54 0.37 0.37 3.26
C VAL A 54 1.10 0.44 4.60
N ALA A 55 0.37 0.49 5.71
CA ALA A 55 0.95 0.54 7.04
C ALA A 55 1.86 -0.67 7.30
N ALA A 56 1.37 -1.91 7.09
CA ALA A 56 2.18 -3.10 7.32
C ALA A 56 3.43 -3.17 6.42
N HIS A 57 3.32 -2.75 5.15
CA HIS A 57 4.46 -2.70 4.25
C HIS A 57 5.52 -1.69 4.71
N VAL A 58 5.12 -0.45 5.02
CA VAL A 58 6.04 0.61 5.41
C VAL A 58 6.69 0.30 6.76
N VAL A 59 5.94 -0.24 7.71
CA VAL A 59 6.46 -0.63 9.04
C VAL A 59 7.54 -1.70 8.90
N ARG A 60 7.27 -2.80 8.19
CA ARG A 60 8.29 -3.85 7.97
C ARG A 60 9.56 -3.32 7.31
N ARG A 61 9.40 -2.46 6.31
CA ARG A 61 10.54 -1.84 5.62
C ARG A 61 11.36 -0.96 6.56
N LEU A 62 10.69 -0.18 7.41
CA LEU A 62 11.35 0.66 8.39
C LEU A 62 12.04 -0.18 9.45
N ASP A 63 11.47 -1.29 9.93
CA ASP A 63 12.11 -2.15 10.93
C ASP A 63 13.47 -2.69 10.44
N ASP A 64 13.58 -3.04 9.15
CA ASP A 64 14.83 -3.50 8.55
C ASP A 64 15.94 -2.41 8.52
N HIS A 65 15.57 -1.13 8.61
CA HIS A 65 16.48 0.01 8.39
C HIS A 65 16.48 1.05 9.52
N TRP A 66 15.75 0.81 10.62
CA TRP A 66 15.58 1.79 11.67
C TRP A 66 16.72 1.73 12.68
N ASP A 67 17.46 2.83 12.81
CA ASP A 67 18.57 3.00 13.75
C ASP A 67 18.31 4.05 14.84
N GLY A 68 17.20 4.77 14.77
CA GLY A 68 16.83 5.83 15.72
C GLY A 68 16.16 5.34 17.01
N PRO A 69 15.89 6.26 17.96
CA PRO A 69 15.05 5.95 19.11
C PRO A 69 13.57 5.84 18.70
N ASP A 70 12.78 4.99 19.38
CA ASP A 70 11.32 5.04 19.27
C ASP A 70 10.78 6.06 20.26
N GLY A 71 10.84 7.35 19.90
CA GLY A 71 10.46 8.46 20.77
C GLY A 71 11.53 8.87 21.79
N THR A 72 11.30 10.03 22.39
CA THR A 72 12.15 10.72 23.36
C THR A 72 11.53 10.75 24.75
N ALA A 73 10.25 10.40 24.87
CA ALA A 73 9.54 10.41 26.14
C ALA A 73 10.24 9.48 27.16
N PRO A 74 10.55 9.99 28.37
CA PRO A 74 11.12 9.15 29.41
C PRO A 74 10.14 8.06 29.82
N ALA A 75 10.65 6.91 30.24
CA ALA A 75 9.86 5.86 30.85
C ALA A 75 9.41 6.30 32.27
N GLU A 76 8.43 7.19 32.34
CA GLU A 76 7.89 7.66 33.62
C GLU A 76 7.15 6.53 34.35
N PRO A 77 7.17 6.53 35.70
CA PRO A 77 6.28 5.68 36.47
C PRO A 77 4.83 6.02 36.13
N GLY A 78 4.06 5.01 35.77
CA GLY A 78 2.69 5.20 35.32
C GLY A 78 1.89 3.91 35.42
N PRO A 79 0.79 3.81 34.67
CA PRO A 79 -0.08 2.65 34.71
C PRO A 79 0.69 1.34 34.47
N VAL A 80 0.29 0.29 35.18
CA VAL A 80 0.87 -1.04 35.00
C VAL A 80 0.44 -1.55 33.64
N LEU A 81 1.43 -1.80 32.78
CA LEU A 81 1.24 -2.35 31.45
C LEU A 81 1.25 -3.89 31.50
N PRO A 82 0.64 -4.57 30.52
CA PRO A 82 0.70 -6.03 30.41
C PRO A 82 2.16 -6.51 30.31
N LYS A 83 2.59 -7.34 31.26
CA LYS A 83 3.96 -7.89 31.31
C LYS A 83 4.32 -8.80 30.12
N SER A 84 3.31 -9.26 29.37
CA SER A 84 3.50 -10.15 28.23
C SER A 84 4.01 -9.43 26.98
N LEU A 85 3.88 -8.10 26.91
CA LEU A 85 4.28 -7.33 25.73
C LEU A 85 5.71 -6.83 25.91
N ALA A 86 6.61 -7.26 25.02
CA ALA A 86 7.94 -6.67 24.90
C ALA A 86 7.79 -5.33 24.19
N LEU A 87 7.72 -4.23 24.93
CA LEU A 87 7.51 -2.88 24.38
C LEU A 87 8.82 -2.09 24.36
N THR A 88 9.03 -1.32 23.30
CA THR A 88 10.02 -0.24 23.32
C THR A 88 9.66 0.83 24.36
N GLY A 89 10.62 1.69 24.69
CA GLY A 89 10.39 2.84 25.57
C GLY A 89 9.24 3.75 25.12
N GLY A 90 9.21 4.12 23.82
CA GLY A 90 8.15 4.96 23.26
C GLY A 90 6.79 4.30 23.22
N ALA A 91 6.71 3.02 22.83
CA ALA A 91 5.46 2.28 22.85
C ALA A 91 4.88 2.19 24.27
N ALA A 92 5.74 1.91 25.27
CA ALA A 92 5.34 1.89 26.67
C ALA A 92 4.88 3.28 27.16
N ALA A 93 5.59 4.35 26.80
CA ALA A 93 5.22 5.72 27.15
C ALA A 93 3.86 6.12 26.54
N ALA A 94 3.64 5.80 25.26
CA ALA A 94 2.37 6.08 24.58
C ALA A 94 1.19 5.31 25.19
N LEU A 95 1.38 4.03 25.55
CA LEU A 95 0.35 3.22 26.23
C LEU A 95 0.00 3.78 27.61
N ARG A 96 1.01 4.20 28.39
CA ARG A 96 0.79 4.86 29.68
C ARG A 96 0.04 6.17 29.50
N GLN A 97 0.42 6.98 28.52
CA GLN A 97 -0.26 8.23 28.23
C GLN A 97 -1.72 8.01 27.83
N ALA A 98 -2.00 7.02 26.98
CA ALA A 98 -3.36 6.66 26.60
C ALA A 98 -4.19 6.19 27.81
N ALA A 99 -3.61 5.38 28.70
CA ALA A 99 -4.24 4.96 29.95
C ALA A 99 -4.53 6.14 30.90
N LEU A 100 -3.59 7.08 31.03
CA LEU A 100 -3.80 8.30 31.82
C LEU A 100 -4.95 9.17 31.27
N LEU A 101 -5.05 9.31 29.95
CA LEU A 101 -6.14 10.03 29.29
C LEU A 101 -7.50 9.32 29.44
N ALA A 102 -7.50 7.99 29.47
CA ALA A 102 -8.69 7.19 29.71
C ALA A 102 -9.21 7.34 31.16
N GLY A 103 -8.29 7.36 32.13
CA GLY A 103 -8.60 7.38 33.55
C GLY A 103 -9.18 6.04 34.00
N GLU A 104 -10.34 6.05 34.67
CA GLU A 104 -11.07 4.83 35.05
C GLU A 104 -11.89 4.22 33.90
N ARG A 105 -11.93 4.89 32.74
CA ARG A 105 -12.67 4.42 31.55
C ARG A 105 -11.80 3.48 30.72
N GLU A 106 -12.43 2.75 29.82
CA GLU A 106 -11.72 1.96 28.82
C GLU A 106 -10.85 2.84 27.92
N CYS A 107 -9.61 2.41 27.71
CA CYS A 107 -8.70 3.03 26.76
C CYS A 107 -9.18 2.71 25.34
N ARG A 108 -9.63 3.75 24.64
CA ARG A 108 -10.14 3.65 23.27
C ARG A 108 -9.01 3.70 22.24
N PRO A 109 -9.16 3.08 21.06
CA PRO A 109 -8.13 3.08 20.02
C PRO A 109 -7.69 4.47 19.57
N GLU A 110 -8.61 5.44 19.54
CA GLU A 110 -8.32 6.82 19.14
C GLU A 110 -7.43 7.54 20.16
N MET A 111 -7.54 7.19 21.45
CA MET A 111 -6.68 7.73 22.50
C MET A 111 -5.25 7.21 22.33
N LEU A 112 -5.10 5.91 22.07
CA LEU A 112 -3.79 5.32 21.80
C LEU A 112 -3.20 5.85 20.48
N PHE A 113 -4.02 5.98 19.44
CA PHE A 113 -3.60 6.57 18.17
C PHE A 113 -3.12 8.01 18.33
N ALA A 114 -3.82 8.83 19.13
CA ALA A 114 -3.35 10.18 19.43
C ALA A 114 -2.03 10.16 20.23
N ALA A 115 -1.90 9.25 21.20
CA ALA A 115 -0.71 9.14 22.04
C ALA A 115 0.55 8.70 21.29
N ILE A 116 0.46 7.72 20.38
CA ILE A 116 1.62 7.28 19.58
C ILE A 116 2.09 8.34 18.58
N LEU A 117 1.26 9.33 18.28
CA LEU A 117 1.57 10.46 17.38
C LEU A 117 1.92 11.75 18.14
N GLU A 118 1.98 11.72 19.47
CA GLU A 118 2.33 12.91 20.28
C GLU A 118 3.79 13.29 20.12
N ASP A 119 4.67 12.30 20.02
CA ASP A 119 6.11 12.48 19.86
C ASP A 119 6.49 12.43 18.38
N ASP A 120 7.04 13.53 17.86
CA ASP A 120 7.50 13.61 16.47
C ASP A 120 8.65 12.66 16.15
N GLN A 121 9.41 12.21 17.16
CA GLN A 121 10.50 11.24 17.06
C GLN A 121 10.03 9.79 17.23
N ALA A 122 8.76 9.53 17.50
CA ALA A 122 8.21 8.18 17.54
C ALA A 122 8.24 7.52 16.15
N ARG A 123 8.44 6.20 16.10
CA ARG A 123 8.39 5.43 14.84
C ARG A 123 7.05 5.54 14.13
N ALA A 124 5.94 5.69 14.87
CA ALA A 124 4.61 5.96 14.28
C ALA A 124 4.59 7.27 13.48
N SER A 125 5.12 8.35 14.07
CA SER A 125 5.24 9.66 13.41
C SER A 125 6.17 9.60 12.20
N ALA A 126 7.28 8.86 12.29
CA ALA A 126 8.18 8.64 11.16
C ALA A 126 7.55 7.80 10.04
N THR A 127 6.72 6.81 10.39
CA THR A 127 5.92 6.01 9.44
C THR A 127 4.97 6.89 8.64
N LEU A 128 4.24 7.79 9.31
CA LEU A 128 3.37 8.76 8.64
C LEU A 128 4.16 9.69 7.72
N ARG A 129 5.28 10.26 8.20
CA ARG A 129 6.14 11.14 7.39
C ARG A 129 6.72 10.44 6.17
N THR A 130 7.10 9.17 6.30
CA THR A 130 7.54 8.34 5.18
C THR A 130 6.46 8.23 4.11
N CYS A 131 5.19 8.16 4.52
CA CYS A 131 4.04 8.15 3.60
C CYS A 131 3.67 9.55 3.07
N GLY A 132 4.40 10.61 3.42
CA GLY A 132 4.06 11.99 3.09
C GLY A 132 2.91 12.58 3.92
N ILE A 133 2.61 11.97 5.07
CA ILE A 133 1.50 12.36 5.95
C ILE A 133 2.07 13.15 7.14
N ASP A 134 1.48 14.31 7.41
CA ASP A 134 1.75 15.08 8.63
C ASP A 134 1.05 14.41 9.84
N PRO A 135 1.80 13.99 10.89
CA PRO A 135 1.23 13.40 12.10
C PRO A 135 0.25 14.32 12.84
N GLY A 136 0.47 15.65 12.81
CA GLY A 136 -0.31 16.61 13.57
C GLY A 136 -1.82 16.60 13.24
N PRO A 137 -2.21 16.77 11.95
CA PRO A 137 -3.59 16.63 11.51
C PRO A 137 -4.23 15.27 11.84
N ALA A 138 -3.48 14.16 11.70
CA ALA A 138 -3.99 12.82 12.02
C ALA A 138 -4.26 12.66 13.53
N ARG A 139 -3.34 13.15 14.38
CA ARG A 139 -3.52 13.20 15.83
C ARG A 139 -4.74 14.03 16.24
N ARG A 140 -4.89 15.24 15.69
CA ARG A 140 -6.04 16.12 15.98
C ARG A 140 -7.37 15.47 15.58
N ALA A 141 -7.41 14.80 14.43
CA ALA A 141 -8.59 14.09 13.96
C ALA A 141 -9.05 13.00 14.94
N ALA A 142 -8.11 12.28 15.54
CA ALA A 142 -8.42 11.28 16.56
C ALA A 142 -8.90 11.91 17.88
N GLY A 143 -8.30 13.03 18.30
CA GLY A 143 -8.74 13.78 19.49
C GLY A 143 -10.15 14.34 19.36
N ASP A 144 -10.48 14.88 18.18
CA ASP A 144 -11.78 15.51 17.89
C ASP A 144 -12.87 14.51 17.49
N GLY A 145 -12.52 13.24 17.25
CA GLY A 145 -13.43 12.22 16.72
C GLY A 145 -13.93 12.52 15.30
N ARG A 146 -13.14 13.25 14.50
CA ARG A 146 -13.52 13.69 13.14
C ARG A 146 -12.67 12.98 12.10
N THR A 147 -13.30 12.56 11.00
CA THR A 147 -12.56 12.09 9.83
C THR A 147 -12.07 13.28 9.02
N PRO A 148 -10.77 13.38 8.69
CA PRO A 148 -10.26 14.41 7.80
C PRO A 148 -10.92 14.36 6.42
N PRO A 149 -11.06 15.49 5.71
CA PRO A 149 -11.49 15.46 4.33
C PRO A 149 -10.44 14.73 3.49
N ARG A 150 -10.89 13.76 2.71
CA ARG A 150 -10.03 13.00 1.81
C ARG A 150 -9.58 13.88 0.63
N ARG A 151 -8.28 13.89 0.36
CA ARG A 151 -7.71 14.47 -0.85
C ARG A 151 -7.23 13.33 -1.73
N ASP A 152 -7.89 13.15 -2.87
CA ASP A 152 -7.50 12.09 -3.80
C ASP A 152 -6.31 12.57 -4.64
N PRO A 153 -5.14 11.91 -4.55
CA PRO A 153 -3.98 12.29 -5.35
C PRO A 153 -4.08 11.80 -6.79
N VAL A 154 -4.96 10.83 -7.09
CA VAL A 154 -5.08 10.24 -8.43
C VAL A 154 -6.36 10.70 -9.12
N ASP A 155 -6.29 10.77 -10.44
CA ASP A 155 -7.47 11.01 -11.28
C ASP A 155 -8.50 9.88 -11.13
N GLU A 156 -9.76 10.19 -11.41
CA GLU A 156 -10.90 9.30 -11.16
C GLU A 156 -10.80 7.93 -11.86
N ASP A 157 -10.28 7.90 -13.09
CA ASP A 157 -10.08 6.68 -13.87
C ASP A 157 -8.95 5.77 -13.34
N LEU A 158 -8.04 6.32 -12.53
CA LEU A 158 -6.95 5.56 -11.88
C LEU A 158 -7.29 5.09 -10.46
N ARG A 159 -8.40 5.56 -9.88
CA ARG A 159 -8.83 5.13 -8.53
C ARG A 159 -8.92 3.61 -8.37
N PRO A 160 -9.49 2.83 -9.32
CA PRO A 160 -9.52 1.39 -9.16
C PRO A 160 -8.13 0.73 -9.14
N VAL A 161 -7.18 1.28 -9.90
CA VAL A 161 -5.79 0.79 -9.95
C VAL A 161 -5.08 1.12 -8.63
N ARG A 162 -5.24 2.36 -8.13
CA ARG A 162 -4.79 2.77 -6.79
C ARG A 162 -5.37 1.87 -5.71
N ASP A 163 -6.68 1.67 -5.70
CA ASP A 163 -7.38 0.95 -4.63
C ASP A 163 -6.94 -0.51 -4.54
N ARG A 164 -6.52 -1.14 -5.64
CA ARG A 164 -5.89 -2.47 -5.61
C ARG A 164 -4.47 -2.43 -5.05
N MET A 165 -3.68 -1.43 -5.44
CA MET A 165 -2.30 -1.28 -4.95
C MET A 165 -2.25 -1.13 -3.42
N ILE A 166 -3.09 -0.26 -2.87
CA ILE A 166 -3.17 -0.02 -1.43
C ILE A 166 -4.14 -1.00 -0.73
N GLY A 167 -4.61 -2.04 -1.41
CA GLY A 167 -5.36 -3.14 -0.79
C GLY A 167 -6.78 -2.81 -0.31
N ARG A 168 -7.40 -1.71 -0.77
CA ARG A 168 -8.85 -1.47 -0.61
C ARG A 168 -9.68 -2.41 -1.47
N GLU A 169 -9.22 -2.62 -2.69
CA GLU A 169 -9.77 -3.63 -3.60
C GLU A 169 -8.82 -4.81 -3.70
N ARG A 170 -9.38 -5.98 -3.98
CA ARG A 170 -8.59 -7.18 -4.30
C ARG A 170 -8.83 -7.54 -5.75
N PHE A 171 -7.79 -8.03 -6.43
CA PHE A 171 -7.98 -8.70 -7.71
C PHE A 171 -8.88 -9.92 -7.49
N ARG A 172 -10.07 -9.89 -8.09
CA ARG A 172 -10.95 -11.07 -8.10
C ARG A 172 -10.30 -12.10 -9.02
N GLY A 173 -9.86 -13.22 -8.46
CA GLY A 173 -9.44 -14.37 -9.25
C GLY A 173 -10.65 -15.23 -9.63
N ALA A 174 -10.54 -15.94 -10.74
CA ALA A 174 -11.48 -17.00 -11.08
C ALA A 174 -11.21 -18.23 -10.18
N GLY A 175 -12.10 -18.48 -9.21
CA GLY A 175 -12.23 -19.78 -8.54
C GLY A 175 -11.28 -20.12 -7.38
N LEU A 176 -11.25 -21.42 -7.06
CA LEU A 176 -10.66 -22.04 -5.86
C LEU A 176 -9.17 -21.71 -5.63
N ARG A 177 -8.41 -21.43 -6.70
CA ARG A 177 -6.98 -21.06 -6.60
C ARG A 177 -6.77 -19.69 -5.96
N ALA A 178 -7.65 -18.73 -6.22
CA ALA A 178 -7.57 -17.40 -5.59
C ALA A 178 -7.87 -17.50 -4.08
N PHE A 179 -8.81 -18.37 -3.71
CA PHE A 179 -9.10 -18.71 -2.32
C PHE A 179 -7.92 -19.39 -1.62
N LEU A 180 -7.22 -20.30 -2.30
CA LEU A 180 -5.99 -20.93 -1.77
C LEU A 180 -4.85 -19.93 -1.59
N PHE A 181 -4.61 -19.05 -2.57
CA PHE A 181 -3.63 -17.96 -2.44
C PHE A 181 -3.95 -17.03 -1.25
N GLN A 182 -5.23 -16.73 -1.02
CA GLN A 182 -5.67 -15.92 0.13
C GLN A 182 -5.43 -16.59 1.49
N LYS A 183 -5.44 -17.92 1.56
CA LYS A 183 -5.11 -18.65 2.80
C LYS A 183 -3.61 -18.73 3.07
N ILE A 184 -2.79 -18.72 2.02
CA ILE A 184 -1.32 -18.85 2.13
C ILE A 184 -0.67 -17.47 2.38
N PHE A 185 -1.26 -16.39 1.87
CA PHE A 185 -0.81 -15.02 2.09
C PHE A 185 -1.86 -14.26 2.90
N PRO A 186 -1.89 -14.40 4.24
CA PRO A 186 -2.85 -13.71 5.10
C PRO A 186 -2.65 -12.20 5.11
N ALA A 187 -1.44 -11.73 4.79
CA ALA A 187 -1.15 -10.31 4.60
C ALA A 187 -1.49 -9.87 3.16
N PRO A 188 -2.11 -8.70 2.97
CA PRO A 188 -2.34 -8.16 1.65
C PRO A 188 -1.00 -7.98 0.91
N PHE A 189 -0.91 -8.53 -0.29
CA PHE A 189 0.31 -8.54 -1.08
C PHE A 189 0.61 -7.12 -1.62
N PRO A 190 1.78 -6.53 -1.33
CA PRO A 190 2.13 -5.19 -1.82
C PRO A 190 2.42 -5.24 -3.33
N TYR A 191 1.42 -4.97 -4.16
CA TYR A 191 1.58 -5.05 -5.63
C TYR A 191 2.64 -4.09 -6.17
N ALA A 192 2.87 -2.96 -5.50
CA ALA A 192 3.86 -1.96 -5.87
C ALA A 192 5.30 -2.49 -5.94
N ILE A 193 5.65 -3.54 -5.18
CA ILE A 193 7.00 -4.14 -5.23
C ILE A 193 7.19 -5.15 -6.38
N THR A 194 6.14 -5.42 -7.17
CA THR A 194 6.19 -6.35 -8.31
C THR A 194 5.49 -5.76 -9.53
N PRO A 195 6.08 -4.71 -10.15
CA PRO A 195 5.40 -3.89 -11.16
C PRO A 195 4.86 -4.69 -12.35
N THR A 196 5.60 -5.71 -12.79
CA THR A 196 5.19 -6.54 -13.91
C THR A 196 4.01 -7.44 -13.54
N LEU A 197 4.00 -8.05 -12.34
CA LEU A 197 2.86 -8.82 -11.84
C LEU A 197 1.63 -7.92 -11.68
N TRP A 198 1.81 -6.70 -11.18
CA TRP A 198 0.70 -5.76 -11.05
C TRP A 198 0.13 -5.37 -12.42
N ALA A 199 0.98 -4.99 -13.38
CA ALA A 199 0.56 -4.69 -14.75
C ALA A 199 -0.17 -5.88 -15.41
N ARG A 200 0.29 -7.11 -15.13
CA ARG A 200 -0.40 -8.32 -15.57
C ARG A 200 -1.82 -8.39 -15.02
N LEU A 201 -2.00 -8.24 -13.72
CA LEU A 201 -3.32 -8.37 -13.10
C LEU A 201 -4.27 -7.26 -13.56
N GLU A 202 -3.75 -6.05 -13.75
CA GLU A 202 -4.53 -4.93 -14.32
C GLU A 202 -4.91 -5.18 -15.79
N SER A 203 -4.01 -5.73 -16.60
CA SER A 203 -4.34 -6.08 -18.00
C SER A 203 -5.44 -7.14 -18.10
N GLU A 204 -5.51 -8.06 -17.15
CA GLU A 204 -6.62 -9.02 -17.05
C GLU A 204 -7.93 -8.32 -16.68
N GLN A 205 -7.86 -7.29 -15.84
CA GLN A 205 -9.03 -6.49 -15.46
C GLN A 205 -9.55 -5.64 -16.63
N ILE A 206 -8.66 -5.02 -17.40
CA ILE A 206 -8.98 -4.29 -18.63
C ILE A 206 -9.68 -5.23 -19.63
N ALA A 207 -9.10 -6.41 -19.85
CA ALA A 207 -9.67 -7.41 -20.75
C ALA A 207 -11.08 -7.87 -20.33
N ARG A 208 -11.29 -8.07 -19.02
CA ARG A 208 -12.62 -8.42 -18.45
C ARG A 208 -13.64 -7.31 -18.62
N GLN A 209 -13.27 -6.05 -18.39
CA GLN A 209 -14.16 -4.90 -18.60
C GLN A 209 -14.58 -4.77 -20.06
N ARG A 210 -13.68 -5.08 -21.00
CA ARG A 210 -13.99 -5.16 -22.42
C ARG A 210 -14.83 -6.39 -22.80
N GLY A 211 -14.89 -7.42 -21.95
CA GLY A 211 -15.61 -8.67 -22.22
C GLY A 211 -14.89 -9.61 -23.21
N GLY A 212 -13.56 -9.56 -23.26
CA GLY A 212 -12.77 -10.36 -24.21
C GLY A 212 -11.51 -10.98 -23.62
N ALA A 213 -10.78 -11.73 -24.45
CA ALA A 213 -9.45 -12.20 -24.11
C ALA A 213 -8.49 -11.02 -23.93
N ARG A 214 -7.46 -11.20 -23.11
CA ARG A 214 -6.38 -10.22 -22.91
C ARG A 214 -5.57 -10.07 -24.19
N ARG A 215 -5.28 -8.82 -24.56
CA ARG A 215 -4.48 -8.43 -25.73
C ARG A 215 -3.19 -7.77 -25.29
N SER A 216 -2.17 -7.72 -26.14
CA SER A 216 -0.87 -7.18 -25.74
C SER A 216 -0.95 -5.71 -25.36
N GLU A 217 -1.78 -4.90 -26.03
CA GLU A 217 -1.94 -3.48 -25.71
C GLU A 217 -2.58 -3.24 -24.35
N ASP A 218 -3.39 -4.19 -23.84
CA ASP A 218 -3.94 -4.10 -22.47
C ASP A 218 -2.82 -4.14 -21.44
N VAL A 219 -1.74 -4.88 -21.71
CA VAL A 219 -0.56 -4.97 -20.85
C VAL A 219 0.17 -3.63 -20.86
N LEU A 220 0.33 -3.02 -22.04
CA LEU A 220 0.98 -1.72 -22.16
C LEU A 220 0.17 -0.59 -21.48
N ILE A 221 -1.14 -0.57 -21.66
CA ILE A 221 -2.06 0.35 -20.96
C ILE A 221 -1.94 0.16 -19.44
N ALA A 222 -1.96 -1.10 -18.98
CA ALA A 222 -1.80 -1.43 -17.57
C ALA A 222 -0.45 -0.97 -17.02
N MET A 223 0.66 -1.17 -17.75
CA MET A 223 2.00 -0.73 -17.33
C MET A 223 2.09 0.78 -17.05
N LEU A 224 1.45 1.60 -17.89
CA LEU A 224 1.41 3.05 -17.68
C LEU A 224 0.45 3.45 -16.56
N ALA A 225 -0.71 2.80 -16.45
CA ALA A 225 -1.65 3.06 -15.37
C ALA A 225 -1.05 2.73 -13.99
N THR A 226 -0.37 1.59 -13.87
CA THR A 226 0.30 1.18 -12.62
C THR A 226 1.46 2.09 -12.28
N TYR A 227 2.29 2.48 -13.25
CA TYR A 227 3.38 3.44 -13.04
C TYR A 227 2.87 4.81 -12.62
N ARG A 228 1.83 5.32 -13.27
CA ARG A 228 1.23 6.62 -12.93
C ARG A 228 0.73 6.61 -11.49
N VAL A 229 0.04 5.55 -11.08
CA VAL A 229 -0.38 5.38 -9.68
C VAL A 229 0.84 5.27 -8.75
N ALA A 230 1.81 4.40 -9.04
CA ALA A 230 3.03 4.24 -8.24
C ALA A 230 3.78 5.56 -8.01
N SER A 231 3.80 6.47 -8.98
CA SER A 231 4.47 7.77 -8.86
C SER A 231 3.91 8.66 -7.75
N PHE A 232 2.65 8.45 -7.35
CA PHE A 232 2.04 9.15 -6.20
C PHE A 232 2.40 8.53 -4.85
N TYR A 233 2.96 7.32 -4.82
CA TYR A 233 3.27 6.56 -3.60
C TYR A 233 4.73 6.08 -3.61
N PRO A 234 5.72 7.00 -3.59
CA PRO A 234 7.13 6.64 -3.64
C PRO A 234 7.56 5.74 -2.48
N HIS A 235 6.91 5.85 -1.32
CA HIS A 235 7.16 5.01 -0.15
C HIS A 235 6.82 3.52 -0.35
N LEU A 236 6.00 3.18 -1.36
CA LEU A 236 5.68 1.79 -1.71
C LEU A 236 6.60 1.22 -2.81
N THR A 237 7.40 2.07 -3.45
CA THR A 237 8.21 1.70 -4.62
C THR A 237 9.70 1.99 -4.46
N VAL A 238 10.12 2.62 -3.37
CA VAL A 238 11.50 3.09 -3.15
C VAL A 238 12.55 2.01 -3.38
N ASP A 239 12.33 0.77 -2.92
CA ASP A 239 13.31 -0.32 -3.06
C ASP A 239 13.28 -0.99 -4.44
N VAL A 240 12.29 -0.64 -5.28
CA VAL A 240 12.06 -1.23 -6.60
C VAL A 240 11.88 -0.17 -7.69
N ALA A 241 12.29 1.06 -7.45
CA ALA A 241 12.01 2.19 -8.34
C ALA A 241 12.55 1.92 -9.76
N ASP A 242 13.74 1.34 -9.86
CA ASP A 242 14.37 0.97 -11.14
C ASP A 242 13.63 -0.17 -11.87
N GLN A 243 12.80 -0.95 -11.17
CA GLN A 243 11.95 -1.95 -11.83
C GLN A 243 10.84 -1.30 -12.68
N TYR A 244 10.57 -0.01 -12.50
CA TYR A 244 9.61 0.77 -13.29
C TYR A 244 10.21 1.48 -14.52
N ASP A 245 11.48 1.25 -14.85
CA ASP A 245 12.19 1.95 -15.93
C ASP A 245 11.52 1.94 -17.30
N GLY A 246 10.93 0.81 -17.70
CA GLY A 246 10.22 0.71 -18.98
C GLY A 246 8.97 1.58 -19.02
N SER A 247 8.18 1.58 -17.94
CA SER A 247 7.02 2.46 -17.84
C SER A 247 7.42 3.93 -17.71
N ARG A 248 8.49 4.22 -16.98
CA ARG A 248 9.07 5.58 -16.86
C ARG A 248 9.50 6.12 -18.21
N GLY A 249 10.26 5.34 -18.99
CA GLY A 249 10.71 5.76 -20.32
C GLY A 249 9.56 6.06 -21.28
N LEU A 250 8.48 5.27 -21.25
CA LEU A 250 7.27 5.56 -22.03
C LEU A 250 6.57 6.85 -21.56
N ALA A 251 6.49 7.08 -20.26
CA ALA A 251 5.90 8.30 -19.70
C ALA A 251 6.72 9.56 -20.04
N GLU A 252 8.04 9.47 -19.99
CA GLU A 252 8.97 10.54 -20.41
C GLU A 252 8.88 10.83 -21.91
N ALA A 253 8.52 9.84 -22.73
CA ALA A 253 8.18 10.01 -24.14
C ALA A 253 6.80 10.66 -24.38
N GLY A 254 6.10 11.08 -23.32
CA GLY A 254 4.81 11.77 -23.40
C GLY A 254 3.61 10.82 -23.53
N LEU A 255 3.79 9.52 -23.28
CA LEU A 255 2.69 8.56 -23.27
C LEU A 255 2.05 8.45 -21.89
N ASP A 256 0.74 8.30 -21.85
CA ASP A 256 0.01 7.88 -20.66
C ASP A 256 -1.03 6.80 -21.00
N HIS A 257 -1.64 6.22 -19.98
CA HIS A 257 -2.64 5.16 -20.16
C HIS A 257 -3.87 5.64 -20.95
N ARG A 258 -4.22 6.93 -20.90
CA ARG A 258 -5.36 7.49 -21.64
C ARG A 258 -5.06 7.61 -23.11
N ILE A 259 -3.89 8.13 -23.48
CA ILE A 259 -3.41 8.23 -24.86
C ILE A 259 -3.40 6.84 -25.49
N LEU A 260 -2.85 5.84 -24.80
CA LEU A 260 -2.85 4.46 -25.27
C LEU A 260 -4.27 3.91 -25.44
N THR A 261 -5.13 4.08 -24.43
CA THR A 261 -6.51 3.59 -24.46
C THR A 261 -7.32 4.21 -25.60
N GLN A 262 -7.24 5.54 -25.77
CA GLN A 262 -7.97 6.27 -26.80
C GLN A 262 -7.48 5.91 -28.20
N THR A 263 -6.16 5.76 -28.37
CA THR A 263 -5.56 5.41 -29.67
C THR A 263 -5.89 3.97 -30.04
N ALA A 264 -5.77 3.02 -29.11
CA ALA A 264 -6.15 1.62 -29.32
C ALA A 264 -7.65 1.44 -29.65
N ALA A 265 -8.52 2.32 -29.15
CA ALA A 265 -9.94 2.30 -29.49
C ALA A 265 -10.27 2.81 -30.90
N ARG A 266 -9.38 3.62 -31.50
CA ARG A 266 -9.56 4.22 -32.84
C ARG A 266 -8.90 3.40 -33.95
N LEU A 267 -7.83 2.67 -33.63
CA LEU A 267 -7.05 1.91 -34.59
C LEU A 267 -7.52 0.46 -34.68
N ASP A 268 -7.54 -0.09 -35.90
CA ASP A 268 -7.57 -1.53 -36.07
C ASP A 268 -6.15 -2.08 -35.91
N LEU A 269 -5.82 -2.46 -34.68
CA LEU A 269 -4.53 -3.07 -34.36
C LEU A 269 -4.43 -4.54 -34.79
N GLY A 270 -5.44 -5.15 -35.43
CA GLY A 270 -5.41 -6.56 -35.84
C GLY A 270 -5.25 -7.56 -34.67
N THR A 271 -4.98 -8.83 -34.91
CA THR A 271 -4.75 -9.81 -33.82
C THR A 271 -3.28 -9.85 -33.42
N ASP A 272 -3.00 -10.19 -32.16
CA ASP A 272 -1.63 -10.51 -31.74
C ASP A 272 -1.13 -11.75 -32.49
N ALA A 273 0.02 -11.65 -33.16
CA ALA A 273 0.65 -12.80 -33.82
C ALA A 273 1.19 -13.85 -32.82
N VAL A 274 1.51 -13.39 -31.60
CA VAL A 274 1.95 -14.23 -30.49
C VAL A 274 0.98 -14.06 -29.33
N ASP A 275 0.46 -15.16 -28.79
CA ASP A 275 -0.45 -15.12 -27.64
C ASP A 275 0.23 -14.39 -26.47
N VAL A 276 -0.49 -13.43 -25.89
CA VAL A 276 -0.09 -12.69 -24.69
C VAL A 276 0.32 -13.63 -23.57
N LYS A 277 -0.32 -14.80 -23.43
CA LYS A 277 0.06 -15.82 -22.44
C LYS A 277 1.50 -16.31 -22.63
N THR A 278 1.97 -16.41 -23.88
CA THR A 278 3.34 -16.79 -24.22
C THR A 278 4.31 -15.67 -23.90
N LEU A 279 3.97 -14.41 -24.22
CA LEU A 279 4.78 -13.23 -23.86
C LEU A 279 4.92 -13.06 -22.33
N MET A 280 3.96 -13.61 -21.59
CA MET A 280 3.77 -13.50 -20.14
C MET A 280 3.95 -14.86 -19.44
N SER A 281 4.82 -15.72 -19.97
CA SER A 281 5.11 -17.03 -19.39
C SER A 281 5.75 -16.89 -18.00
N ARG A 282 5.50 -17.86 -17.10
CA ARG A 282 6.01 -17.83 -15.72
C ARG A 282 7.49 -18.19 -15.62
N ASP A 283 7.96 -19.06 -16.51
CA ASP A 283 9.29 -19.68 -16.39
C ASP A 283 10.41 -18.66 -16.65
N ASP A 284 10.09 -17.56 -17.32
CA ASP A 284 11.02 -16.49 -17.66
C ASP A 284 10.45 -15.09 -17.33
N TRP A 285 9.54 -14.99 -16.36
CA TRP A 285 8.80 -13.75 -16.08
C TRP A 285 9.70 -12.51 -15.89
N PRO A 286 9.48 -11.41 -16.64
CA PRO A 286 10.31 -10.22 -16.50
C PRO A 286 10.09 -9.57 -15.14
N GLN A 287 11.18 -9.27 -14.43
CA GLN A 287 11.12 -8.57 -13.14
C GLN A 287 10.93 -7.06 -13.31
N THR A 288 11.41 -6.51 -14.42
CA THR A 288 11.32 -5.07 -14.72
C THR A 288 10.30 -4.80 -15.82
N THR A 289 9.68 -3.62 -15.75
CA THR A 289 8.82 -3.09 -16.81
C THR A 289 9.59 -2.88 -18.12
N GLY A 290 10.91 -2.63 -18.08
CA GLY A 290 11.76 -2.58 -19.27
C GLY A 290 11.86 -3.93 -19.97
N GLY A 291 12.07 -5.01 -19.20
CA GLY A 291 12.06 -6.37 -19.74
C GLY A 291 10.68 -6.79 -20.28
N LEU A 292 9.60 -6.35 -19.61
CA LEU A 292 8.24 -6.57 -20.10
C LEU A 292 7.96 -5.80 -21.40
N LEU A 293 8.36 -4.54 -21.49
CA LEU A 293 8.23 -3.73 -22.68
C LEU A 293 8.96 -4.36 -23.86
N ALA A 294 10.22 -4.76 -23.66
CA ALA A 294 11.03 -5.43 -24.69
C ALA A 294 10.36 -6.70 -25.23
N ARG A 295 9.64 -7.46 -24.40
CA ARG A 295 8.86 -8.63 -24.85
C ARG A 295 7.63 -8.24 -25.64
N LEU A 296 6.90 -7.22 -25.19
CA LEU A 296 5.72 -6.73 -25.90
C LEU A 296 6.08 -6.18 -27.29
N THR A 297 7.30 -5.67 -27.47
CA THR A 297 7.80 -5.10 -28.74
C THR A 297 8.75 -6.02 -29.52
N ALA A 298 9.08 -7.21 -29.00
CA ALA A 298 9.98 -8.15 -29.66
C ALA A 298 9.47 -8.65 -31.02
N HIS A 299 8.15 -8.61 -31.22
CA HIS A 299 7.51 -8.93 -32.49
C HIS A 299 6.79 -7.71 -33.02
N ASP A 300 7.13 -7.28 -34.24
CA ASP A 300 6.50 -6.16 -34.94
C ASP A 300 4.98 -6.33 -35.15
N ASP A 301 4.50 -7.57 -35.00
CA ASP A 301 3.12 -7.98 -35.20
C ASP A 301 2.30 -8.12 -33.90
N THR A 302 2.81 -7.66 -32.76
CA THR A 302 1.96 -7.47 -31.58
C THR A 302 1.14 -6.19 -31.70
N ARG A 303 -0.04 -6.17 -31.07
CA ARG A 303 -0.87 -4.97 -30.97
C ARG A 303 -0.14 -3.85 -30.21
N SER A 304 0.68 -4.17 -29.19
CA SER A 304 1.55 -3.21 -28.50
C SER A 304 2.59 -2.56 -29.42
N ALA A 305 3.31 -3.35 -30.22
CA ALA A 305 4.32 -2.82 -31.14
C ALA A 305 3.68 -1.91 -32.19
N ARG A 306 2.54 -2.33 -32.76
CA ARG A 306 1.77 -1.51 -33.71
C ARG A 306 1.27 -0.22 -33.05
N LEU A 307 0.73 -0.28 -31.84
CA LEU A 307 0.25 0.90 -31.12
C LEU A 307 1.38 1.92 -30.85
N LEU A 308 2.55 1.46 -30.40
CA LEU A 308 3.69 2.35 -30.16
C LEU A 308 4.22 2.97 -31.45
N ARG A 309 4.27 2.20 -32.55
CA ARG A 309 4.68 2.69 -33.88
C ARG A 309 3.77 3.81 -34.38
N GLU A 310 2.45 3.66 -34.23
CA GLU A 310 1.46 4.67 -34.60
C GLU A 310 1.58 5.95 -33.74
N LEU A 311 2.07 5.81 -32.51
CA LEU A 311 2.36 6.92 -31.60
C LEU A 311 3.78 7.50 -31.79
N GLY A 312 4.56 7.00 -32.75
CA GLY A 312 5.90 7.49 -33.05
C GLY A 312 6.98 7.08 -32.04
N VAL A 313 6.70 6.10 -31.18
CA VAL A 313 7.66 5.56 -30.19
C VAL A 313 8.32 4.31 -30.77
N ARG A 314 9.66 4.29 -30.80
CA ARG A 314 10.48 3.16 -31.26
C ARG A 314 11.13 2.45 -30.10
#